data_AF-A0A537Y350-F1
#
_entry.id   AF-A0A537Y350-F1
#
_cell.length_a   1.000
_cell.length_b   1.000
_cell.length_c   1.000
_cell.angle_alpha   90.00
_cell.angle_beta   90.00
_cell.angle_gamma   90.00
#
_symmetry.space_group_name_H-M   'P 1'
#
loop_
_entity.id
_entity.type
_entity.pdbx_description
1 polymer ?
#
loop_
_entity_poly.entity_id
_entity_poly.type
_entity_poly.pdbx_seq_one_letter_code
_entity_poly.pdbx_strand_id
1 'polypeptide(L)'
;MARMAPEAAEMVDELRRVVEAGGKRIRPAFCYWGYRAAGGDDGEPIVRAAAALELFHTFALIHDDVMDESETRRGQASTYARFADARAGEPGALRFGRSVAVLVGDLA
;
A
#
# COMPACT_ATOMS: atom_id res chain seq x y z
N MET A 1 -0.77 21.10 -16.64
CA MET A 1 -0.82 19.91 -15.76
C MET A 1 -2.22 19.35 -15.83
N ALA A 2 -2.39 18.11 -16.31
CA ALA A 2 -3.71 17.47 -16.34
C ALA A 2 -4.18 17.22 -14.89
N ARG A 3 -5.45 17.55 -14.58
CA ARG A 3 -6.05 17.18 -13.29
C ARG A 3 -6.24 15.66 -13.24
N MET A 4 -5.88 15.03 -12.13
CA MET A 4 -6.17 13.62 -11.89
C MET A 4 -7.68 13.41 -11.84
N ALA A 5 -8.16 12.30 -12.40
CA ALA A 5 -9.54 11.87 -12.22
C ALA A 5 -9.81 11.63 -10.71
N PRO A 6 -10.99 11.97 -10.18
CA PRO A 6 -11.31 11.79 -8.76
C PRO A 6 -11.04 10.38 -8.25
N GLU A 7 -11.32 9.36 -9.07
CA GLU A 7 -11.12 7.95 -8.75
C GLU A 7 -9.62 7.63 -8.60
N ALA A 8 -8.77 8.24 -9.42
CA ALA A 8 -7.33 8.09 -9.29
C ALA A 8 -6.79 8.77 -8.02
N ALA A 9 -7.38 9.89 -7.60
CA ALA A 9 -7.02 10.54 -6.35
C ALA A 9 -7.41 9.68 -5.13
N GLU A 10 -8.60 9.07 -5.15
CA GLU A 10 -9.07 8.17 -4.10
C GLU A 10 -8.14 6.96 -3.90
N MET A 11 -7.64 6.38 -5.00
CA MET A 11 -6.67 5.28 -4.92
C MET A 11 -5.32 5.71 -4.32
N VAL A 12 -4.85 6.93 -4.64
CA VAL A 12 -3.62 7.49 -4.03
C VAL A 12 -3.83 7.73 -2.53
N ASP A 13 -4.98 8.27 -2.14
CA ASP A 13 -5.32 8.51 -0.74
C ASP A 13 -5.44 7.19 0.05
N GLU A 14 -5.99 6.15 -0.57
CA GLU A 14 -6.00 4.81 0.02
C GLU A 14 -4.60 4.25 0.18
N LEU A 15 -3.75 4.31 -0.85
CA LEU A 15 -2.37 3.84 -0.76
C LEU A 15 -1.63 4.58 0.37
N ARG A 16 -1.80 5.90 0.44
CA ARG A 16 -1.27 6.73 1.54
C ARG A 16 -1.77 6.22 2.89
N ARG A 17 -3.06 5.95 3.05
CA ARG A 17 -3.63 5.38 4.29
C ARG A 17 -2.95 4.07 4.68
N VAL A 18 -2.77 3.15 3.73
CA VAL A 18 -2.13 1.84 4.01
C VAL A 18 -0.68 2.03 4.43
N VAL A 19 0.07 2.90 3.74
CA VAL A 19 1.44 3.23 4.14
C VAL A 19 1.45 3.88 5.52
N GLU A 20 0.60 4.87 5.80
CA GLU A 20 0.54 5.61 7.06
C GLU A 20 -0.01 4.78 8.24
N ALA A 21 -0.75 3.69 7.98
CA ALA A 21 -1.18 2.72 9.00
C ALA A 21 -0.02 2.03 9.74
N GLY A 22 1.22 2.27 9.30
CA GLY A 22 2.42 2.08 10.12
C GLY A 22 3.18 0.82 9.74
N GLY A 23 3.53 0.00 10.73
CA GLY A 23 4.40 -1.16 10.55
C GLY A 23 5.82 -0.92 11.06
N LYS A 24 6.59 -2.00 11.20
CA LYS A 24 7.90 -1.96 11.84
C LYS A 24 9.02 -1.36 10.96
N ARG A 25 8.74 -1.10 9.67
CA ARG A 25 9.69 -0.56 8.68
C ARG A 25 11.02 -1.32 8.65
N ILE A 26 10.96 -2.64 8.84
CA ILE A 26 12.15 -3.49 8.96
C ILE A 26 12.92 -3.54 7.62
N ARG A 27 12.20 -3.66 6.50
CA ARG A 27 12.80 -3.73 5.15
C ARG A 27 13.58 -2.46 4.77
N PRO A 28 12.99 -1.25 4.83
CA PRO A 28 13.74 -0.02 4.58
C PRO A 28 14.90 0.17 5.56
N ALA A 29 14.72 -0.18 6.85
CA ALA A 29 15.79 -0.06 7.83
C ALA A 29 16.99 -0.96 7.51
N PHE A 30 16.76 -2.23 7.14
CA PHE A 30 17.84 -3.14 6.74
C PHE A 30 18.52 -2.69 5.44
N CYS A 31 17.77 -2.19 4.46
CA CYS A 31 18.34 -1.63 3.23
C CYS A 31 19.26 -0.45 3.53
N TYR A 32 18.77 0.53 4.29
CA TYR A 32 19.54 1.70 4.66
C TYR A 32 20.79 1.33 5.45
N TRP A 33 20.66 0.58 6.55
CA TRP A 33 21.80 0.26 7.40
C TRP A 33 22.78 -0.70 6.75
N GLY A 34 22.31 -1.62 5.90
CA GLY A 34 23.19 -2.47 5.09
C GLY A 34 24.05 -1.65 4.14
N TYR A 35 23.46 -0.66 3.46
CA TYR A 35 24.19 0.26 2.60
C TYR A 35 25.20 1.12 3.38
N ARG A 36 24.78 1.70 4.52
CA ARG A 36 25.67 2.49 5.38
C ARG A 36 26.84 1.67 5.94
N ALA A 37 26.58 0.43 6.36
CA ALA A 37 27.62 -0.46 6.88
C ALA A 37 28.64 -0.88 5.81
N ALA A 38 28.24 -0.90 4.53
CA ALA A 38 29.12 -1.16 3.40
C ALA A 38 29.94 0.08 2.95
N GLY A 39 29.86 1.20 3.68
CA GLY A 39 30.56 2.45 3.35
C GLY A 39 29.79 3.37 2.40
N GLY A 40 28.50 3.12 2.19
CA GLY A 40 27.62 3.99 1.40
C GLY A 40 27.36 5.34 2.05
N ASP A 41 27.16 6.36 1.21
CA ASP A 41 26.91 7.74 1.65
C ASP A 41 25.52 7.90 2.29
N ASP A 42 25.35 8.92 3.11
CA ASP A 42 24.01 9.34 3.51
C ASP A 42 23.33 10.15 2.40
N GLY A 43 22.00 10.18 2.42
CA GLY A 43 21.23 11.18 1.70
C GLY A 43 19.96 10.63 1.06
N GLU A 44 19.32 11.54 0.34
CA GLU A 44 18.05 11.28 -0.34
C GLU A 44 18.05 10.03 -1.25
N PRO A 45 19.12 9.70 -2.02
CA PRO A 45 19.10 8.52 -2.87
C PRO A 45 18.88 7.19 -2.13
N ILE A 46 19.58 6.96 -1.01
CA ILE A 46 19.40 5.73 -0.22
C ILE A 46 18.04 5.72 0.49
N VAL A 47 17.57 6.88 0.96
CA VAL A 47 16.23 6.99 1.56
C VAL A 47 15.15 6.64 0.54
N ARG A 48 15.27 7.11 -0.71
CA ARG A 48 14.34 6.75 -1.81
C ARG A 48 14.38 5.27 -2.14
N ALA A 49 15.56 4.67 -2.23
CA ALA A 49 15.69 3.24 -2.46
C ALA A 49 15.06 2.41 -1.34
N ALA A 50 15.29 2.79 -0.07
CA ALA A 50 14.67 2.15 1.07
C ALA A 50 13.13 2.33 1.05
N ALA A 51 12.63 3.54 0.75
CA ALA A 51 11.19 3.81 0.65
C ALA A 51 10.51 2.98 -0.45
N ALA A 52 11.17 2.78 -1.60
CA ALA A 52 10.66 1.92 -2.66
C ALA A 52 10.44 0.47 -2.19
N LEU A 53 11.27 -0.05 -1.29
CA LEU A 53 11.05 -1.38 -0.69
C LEU A 53 9.82 -1.41 0.22
N GLU A 54 9.48 -0.31 0.87
CA GLU A 54 8.26 -0.24 1.69
C GLU A 54 7.00 -0.15 0.82
N LEU A 55 7.08 0.53 -0.32
CA LEU A 55 6.00 0.53 -1.32
C LEU A 55 5.81 -0.87 -1.92
N PHE A 56 6.90 -1.54 -2.33
CA PHE A 56 6.84 -2.92 -2.81
C PHE A 56 6.28 -3.89 -1.75
N HIS A 57 6.62 -3.68 -0.47
CA HIS A 57 6.00 -4.45 0.60
C HIS A 57 4.50 -4.16 0.76
N THR A 58 4.09 -2.92 0.54
CA THR A 58 2.67 -2.50 0.58
C THR A 58 1.88 -3.14 -0.55
N PHE A 59 2.42 -3.16 -1.78
CA PHE A 59 1.89 -3.95 -2.91
C PHE A 59 1.60 -5.39 -2.46
N ALA A 60 2.61 -6.08 -1.89
CA ALA A 60 2.48 -7.46 -1.49
C ALA A 60 1.38 -7.66 -0.43
N LEU A 61 1.30 -6.80 0.58
CA LEU A 61 0.29 -6.91 1.64
C LEU A 61 -1.14 -6.71 1.13
N ILE A 62 -1.36 -5.75 0.22
CA ILE A 62 -2.69 -5.48 -0.33
C ILE A 62 -3.16 -6.65 -1.19
N HIS A 63 -2.28 -7.19 -2.02
CA HIS A 63 -2.57 -8.38 -2.83
C HIS A 63 -2.78 -9.63 -1.96
N ASP A 64 -1.96 -9.83 -0.92
CA ASP A 64 -2.14 -10.91 0.05
C ASP A 64 -3.49 -10.81 0.76
N ASP A 65 -3.93 -9.61 1.16
CA ASP A 65 -5.25 -9.42 1.79
C ASP A 65 -6.38 -9.92 0.86
N VAL A 66 -6.28 -9.66 -0.44
CA VAL A 66 -7.25 -10.14 -1.44
C VAL A 66 -7.16 -11.65 -1.64
N MET A 67 -5.96 -12.22 -1.75
CA MET A 67 -5.73 -13.65 -1.96
C MET A 67 -6.18 -14.49 -0.76
N ASP A 68 -5.89 -14.01 0.46
CA ASP A 68 -6.18 -14.70 1.72
C ASP A 68 -7.57 -14.36 2.28
N GLU A 69 -8.33 -13.51 1.60
CA GLU A 69 -9.63 -12.99 2.07
C GLU A 69 -9.54 -12.39 3.49
N SER A 70 -8.44 -11.68 3.77
CA SER A 70 -8.21 -11.02 5.06
C SER A 70 -8.94 -9.68 5.14
N GLU A 71 -10.02 -9.63 5.92
CA GLU A 71 -10.82 -8.39 6.09
C GLU A 71 -10.09 -7.32 6.91
N THR A 72 -9.06 -7.70 7.67
CA THR A 72 -8.32 -6.77 8.52
C THR A 72 -6.81 -6.93 8.41
N ARG A 73 -6.11 -5.80 8.50
CA ARG A 73 -4.66 -5.70 8.52
C ARG A 73 -4.25 -4.69 9.59
N ARG A 74 -3.43 -5.14 10.55
CA ARG A 74 -2.92 -4.29 11.66
C ARG A 74 -4.06 -3.59 12.43
N GLY A 75 -5.17 -4.28 12.65
CA GLY A 75 -6.34 -3.76 13.35
C GLY A 75 -7.18 -2.75 12.56
N GLN A 76 -6.89 -2.56 11.27
CA GLN A 76 -7.66 -1.71 10.35
C GLN A 76 -8.32 -2.58 9.28
N ALA A 77 -9.40 -2.10 8.65
CA ALA A 77 -9.97 -2.76 7.49
C ALA A 77 -8.93 -2.83 6.36
N SER A 78 -8.80 -3.99 5.73
CA SER A 78 -8.03 -4.15 4.50
C SER A 78 -8.64 -3.30 3.38
N THR A 79 -7.87 -3.04 2.32
CA THR A 79 -8.33 -2.18 1.23
C THR A 79 -9.60 -2.73 0.58
N TYR A 80 -9.66 -4.03 0.27
CA TYR A 80 -10.85 -4.58 -0.39
C TYR A 80 -12.09 -4.53 0.53
N ALA A 81 -11.92 -4.78 1.84
CA ALA A 81 -13.02 -4.74 2.79
C ALA A 81 -13.58 -3.32 2.92
N ARG A 82 -12.70 -2.31 3.00
CA ARG A 82 -13.08 -0.89 3.07
C ARG A 82 -13.89 -0.44 1.84
N PHE A 83 -13.44 -0.78 0.64
CA PHE A 83 -14.16 -0.40 -0.59
C PHE A 83 -15.44 -1.22 -0.82
N ALA A 84 -15.49 -2.46 -0.33
CA ALA A 84 -16.72 -3.25 -0.36
C ALA A 84 -17.77 -2.68 0.61
N ASP A 85 -17.36 -2.30 1.83
CA ASP A 85 -18.24 -1.73 2.85
C ASP A 85 -18.82 -0.37 2.42
N ALA A 86 -18.02 0.46 1.73
CA ALA A 86 -18.49 1.73 1.14
C ALA A 86 -19.64 1.55 0.12
N ARG A 87 -19.84 0.33 -0.39
CA ARG A 87 -20.92 -0.04 -1.34
C ARG A 87 -21.82 -1.15 -0.79
N ALA A 88 -21.86 -1.30 0.54
CA ALA A 88 -22.65 -2.34 1.19
C ALA A 88 -24.12 -2.30 0.71
N GLY A 89 -24.66 -3.45 0.33
CA GLY A 89 -26.01 -3.58 -0.22
C GLY A 89 -26.10 -3.48 -1.75
N GLU A 90 -25.06 -3.02 -2.44
CA GLU A 90 -25.00 -3.06 -3.90
C GLU A 90 -24.61 -4.47 -4.40
N PRO A 91 -25.27 -5.00 -5.45
CA PRO A 91 -24.82 -6.20 -6.12
C PRO A 91 -23.37 -6.05 -6.61
N GLY A 92 -22.48 -6.93 -6.15
CA GLY A 92 -21.07 -6.94 -6.55
C GLY A 92 -20.14 -6.04 -5.72
N ALA A 93 -20.58 -5.49 -4.59
CA ALA A 93 -19.76 -4.68 -3.70
C ALA A 93 -18.40 -5.33 -3.35
N LEU A 94 -18.41 -6.63 -3.00
CA LEU A 94 -17.18 -7.38 -2.72
C LEU A 94 -16.24 -7.46 -3.93
N ARG A 95 -16.80 -7.72 -5.13
CA ARG A 95 -16.01 -7.78 -6.37
C ARG A 95 -15.41 -6.40 -6.68
N PHE A 96 -16.19 -5.34 -6.50
CA PHE A 96 -15.70 -3.98 -6.65
C PHE A 96 -14.54 -3.69 -5.69
N GLY A 97 -14.69 -4.00 -4.40
CA GLY A 97 -13.64 -3.84 -3.41
C GLY A 97 -12.36 -4.59 -3.76
N ARG A 98 -12.47 -5.85 -4.19
CA ARG A 98 -11.32 -6.65 -4.65
C ARG A 98 -10.64 -6.05 -5.88
N SER A 99 -11.42 -5.62 -6.88
CA SER A 99 -10.87 -4.98 -8.08
C SER A 99 -10.14 -3.67 -7.77
N VAL A 100 -10.69 -2.82 -6.90
CA VAL A 100 -10.00 -1.59 -6.47
C VAL A 100 -8.74 -1.92 -5.69
N ALA A 101 -8.78 -2.90 -4.78
CA ALA A 101 -7.61 -3.30 -4.01
C ALA A 101 -6.45 -3.76 -4.91
N VAL A 102 -6.73 -4.53 -5.96
CA VAL A 102 -5.70 -4.92 -6.95
C VAL A 102 -5.07 -3.68 -7.59
N LEU A 103 -5.88 -2.72 -8.04
CA LEU A 103 -5.38 -1.48 -8.65
C LEU A 103 -4.58 -0.60 -7.68
N VAL A 104 -5.02 -0.49 -6.42
CA VAL A 104 -4.29 0.23 -5.36
C VAL A 104 -2.96 -0.47 -5.06
N GLY A 105 -2.96 -1.80 -5.03
CA GLY A 105 -1.75 -2.60 -4.90
C GLY A 105 -0.77 -2.30 -6.04
N ASP A 106 -1.24 -2.37 -7.29
CA ASP A 106 -0.43 -2.13 -8.49
C ASP A 106 0.13 -0.71 -8.60
N LEU A 107 -0.50 0.26 -7.92
CA LEU A 107 -0.04 1.65 -7.86
C LEU A 107 1.15 1.84 -6.90
N ALA A 108 1.34 0.94 -5.94
CA ALA A 108 2.42 1.02 -4.94
C ALA A 108 3.79 0.71 -5.55
#